data_AF-A0A261U6T5-F1
#
_entry.id   AF-A0A261U6T5-F1
#
_cell.length_a   1.000
_cell.length_b   1.000
_cell.length_c   1.000
_cell.angle_alpha   90.00
_cell.angle_beta   90.00
_cell.angle_gamma   90.00
#
_symmetry.space_group_name_H-M   'P 1'
#
loop_
_entity.id
_entity.type
_entity.pdbx_description
1 polymer ?
#
loop_
_entity_poly.entity_id
_entity_poly.type
_entity_poly.pdbx_seq_one_letter_code
_entity_poly.pdbx_strand_id
1 'polypeptide(L)' 'MSANLTEQIRASLVARRGLWREVADKSGVSYSWISKFMNGHIPNPGMRTLTRLKDGIRGVRPTARDTAQREAA' A
#
# COMPACT_ATOMS: atom_id res chain seq x y z
N MET A 1 -20.20 -0.62 10.05
CA MET A 1 -19.66 -1.37 8.90
C MET A 1 -18.26 -1.84 9.26
N SER A 2 -18.06 -3.15 9.39
CA SER A 2 -16.73 -3.73 9.60
C SER A 2 -15.91 -3.53 8.32
N ALA A 3 -15.05 -2.51 8.28
CA ALA A 3 -14.21 -2.22 7.13
C ALA A 3 -13.45 -3.48 6.71
N ASN A 4 -13.68 -3.95 5.48
CA ASN A 4 -13.02 -5.15 4.98
C ASN A 4 -11.49 -4.91 5.04
N LEU A 5 -10.70 -5.90 5.47
CA LEU A 5 -9.23 -5.76 5.56
C LEU A 5 -8.64 -5.18 4.26
N THR A 6 -9.22 -5.56 3.12
CA THR A 6 -8.91 -5.03 1.80
C THR A 6 -9.10 -3.52 1.70
N GLU A 7 -10.22 -2.99 2.18
CA GLU A 7 -10.52 -1.55 2.17
C GLU A 7 -9.58 -0.77 3.09
N GLN A 8 -9.28 -1.29 4.28
CA GLN A 8 -8.33 -0.67 5.21
C GLN A 8 -6.93 -0.56 4.57
N ILE A 9 -6.51 -1.62 3.88
CA ILE A 9 -5.24 -1.66 3.16
C ILE A 9 -5.27 -0.67 1.99
N ARG A 10 -6.34 -0.63 1.20
CA ARG A 10 -6.50 0.34 0.10
C ARG A 10 -6.42 1.77 0.61
N ALA A 11 -7.17 2.11 1.66
CA ALA A 11 -7.12 3.45 2.27
C ALA A 11 -5.70 3.81 2.73
N SER A 12 -5.00 2.86 3.36
CA SER A 12 -3.63 3.05 3.81
C SER A 12 -2.62 3.23 2.67
N LEU A 13 -2.84 2.55 1.55
CA LEU A 13 -2.05 2.72 0.33
C LEU A 13 -2.35 4.05 -0.36
N VAL A 14 -3.61 4.49 -0.43
CA VAL A 14 -3.98 5.81 -0.97
C VAL A 14 -3.26 6.92 -0.19
N ALA A 15 -3.30 6.86 1.15
CA ALA A 15 -2.60 7.81 2.01
C ALA A 15 -1.07 7.84 1.78
N ARG A 16 -0.51 6.73 1.29
CA ARG A 16 0.91 6.55 1.00
C ARG A 16 1.21 6.46 -0.50
N ARG A 17 0.37 7.05 -1.35
CA ARG A 17 0.63 7.12 -2.79
C ARG A 17 2.03 7.74 -3.00
N GLY A 18 2.81 7.26 -3.96
CA GLY A 18 4.24 7.62 -4.09
C GLY A 18 5.21 6.74 -3.28
N LEU A 19 4.82 6.22 -2.12
CA LEU A 19 5.65 5.33 -1.30
C LEU A 19 5.39 3.84 -1.57
N TRP A 20 4.62 3.52 -2.61
CA TRP A 20 4.26 2.14 -2.93
C TRP A 20 5.47 1.27 -3.27
N ARG A 21 6.56 1.86 -3.77
CA ARG A 21 7.80 1.13 -4.04
C ARG A 21 8.46 0.67 -2.74
N GLU A 22 8.55 1.53 -1.74
CA GLU A 22 9.06 1.14 -0.41
C GLU A 22 8.15 0.14 0.29
N VAL A 23 6.83 0.33 0.17
CA VAL A 23 5.85 -0.63 0.72
C VAL A 23 6.04 -2.00 0.06
N ALA A 24 6.23 -2.04 -1.27
CA ALA A 24 6.50 -3.25 -2.02
C ALA A 24 7.75 -3.98 -1.49
N ASP A 25 8.86 -3.25 -1.34
CA ASP A 25 10.12 -3.80 -0.85
C ASP A 25 9.98 -4.36 0.57
N LYS A 26 9.32 -3.62 1.47
CA LYS A 26 9.12 -4.08 2.87
C LYS A 26 8.14 -5.23 3.01
N SER A 27 7.12 -5.30 2.14
CA SER A 27 6.11 -6.35 2.19
C SER A 27 6.51 -7.60 1.38
N GLY A 28 7.56 -7.51 0.57
CA GLY A 28 7.96 -8.57 -0.37
C GLY A 28 6.93 -8.79 -1.49
N VAL A 29 6.12 -7.76 -1.78
CA VAL A 29 5.07 -7.80 -2.81
C VAL A 29 5.50 -6.87 -3.93
N SER A 30 5.35 -7.25 -5.21
CA SER A 30 5.84 -6.40 -6.29
C SER A 30 5.03 -5.11 -6.44
N TYR A 31 5.69 -4.02 -6.86
CA TYR A 31 5.02 -2.75 -7.16
C TYR A 31 3.85 -2.92 -8.16
N SER A 32 4.06 -3.74 -9.21
CA SER A 32 3.01 -4.06 -10.18
C SER A 32 1.82 -4.77 -9.56
N TRP A 33 2.03 -5.60 -8.54
CA TRP A 33 0.94 -6.23 -7.78
C TRP A 33 0.15 -5.19 -6.99
N ILE A 34 0.82 -4.25 -6.32
CA ILE A 34 0.16 -3.15 -5.58
C ILE A 34 -0.68 -2.29 -6.53
N SER A 35 -0.11 -1.94 -7.70
CA SER A 35 -0.84 -1.18 -8.72
C SER A 35 -2.09 -1.93 -9.21
N LYS A 36 -1.97 -3.22 -9.54
CA LYS A 36 -3.13 -4.06 -9.94
C LYS A 36 -4.16 -4.18 -8.82
N PHE A 37 -3.72 -4.33 -7.57
CA PHE A 37 -4.58 -4.40 -6.39
C PHE A 37 -5.41 -3.12 -6.19
N MET A 38 -4.75 -1.96 -6.31
CA MET A 38 -5.37 -0.65 -6.20
C MET A 38 -6.35 -0.36 -7.33
N ASN A 39 -6.03 -0.82 -8.54
CA ASN A 39 -6.90 -0.69 -9.71
C ASN A 39 -8.03 -1.74 -9.76
N GLY A 40 -8.13 -2.63 -8.75
CA GLY A 40 -9.19 -3.65 -8.70
C GLY A 40 -9.00 -4.84 -9.64
N HIS A 41 -7.84 -4.99 -10.28
CA HIS A 41 -7.53 -6.12 -11.18
C HIS A 41 -7.17 -7.42 -10.45
N ILE A 42 -7.20 -7.42 -9.11
CA ILE A 42 -6.95 -8.62 -8.30
C ILE A 42 -8.27 -9.03 -7.62
N PRO A 43 -8.98 -10.03 -8.16
CA PRO A 43 -10.29 -10.43 -7.64
C PRO A 43 -10.19 -11.14 -6.29
N ASN A 44 -9.12 -11.89 -6.03
CA ASN A 44 -8.86 -12.54 -4.75
C ASN A 44 -7.40 -12.34 -4.30
N PRO A 45 -7.11 -11.21 -3.63
CA PRO A 45 -5.80 -10.98 -3.03
C PRO A 45 -5.72 -11.86 -1.79
N GLY A 46 -5.17 -13.05 -1.93
CA GLY A 46 -5.13 -14.04 -0.86
C GLY A 46 -4.66 -13.46 0.48
N MET A 47 -5.27 -13.92 1.58
CA MET A 47 -5.09 -13.36 2.94
C MET A 47 -3.62 -13.23 3.37
N ARG A 48 -2.76 -14.17 2.96
CA ARG A 48 -1.32 -14.13 3.25
C ARG A 48 -0.64 -12.90 2.66
N THR A 49 -1.01 -12.49 1.45
CA THR A 49 -0.46 -11.30 0.79
C THR A 49 -0.99 -10.02 1.43
N LEU A 50 -2.28 -9.98 1.79
CA LEU A 50 -2.86 -8.84 2.50
C LEU A 50 -2.18 -8.60 3.85
N THR A 51 -1.90 -9.67 4.62
CA THR A 51 -1.20 -9.55 5.90
C THR A 51 0.22 -8.98 5.71
N ARG A 52 0.99 -9.51 4.75
CA ARG A 52 2.33 -8.99 4.42
C ARG A 52 2.29 -7.53 3.99
N LEU A 53 1.32 -7.16 3.18
CA LEU A 53 1.13 -5.79 2.73
C LEU A 53 0.81 -4.86 3.90
N LYS A 54 -0.07 -5.30 4.81
CA LYS A 54 -0.40 -4.56 6.04
C LYS A 54 0.84 -4.33 6.91
N ASP A 55 1.68 -5.34 7.08
CA ASP A 55 2.90 -5.25 7.87
C ASP A 55 3.93 -4.33 7.20
N GLY A 56 4.11 -4.43 5.89
CA GLY A 56 4.96 -3.51 5.12
C GLY A 56 4.48 -2.05 5.21
N ILE A 57 3.17 -1.82 5.11
CA ILE A 57 2.55 -0.49 5.30
C ILE A 57 2.81 0.07 6.70
N ARG A 58 2.76 -0.76 7.74
CA ARG A 58 3.08 -0.33 9.12
C ARG A 58 4.56 0.07 9.26
N GLY A 59 5.44 -0.61 8.53
CA GLY A 59 6.88 -0.33 8.50
C GLY A 59 7.29 0.86 7.63
N VAL A 60 6.38 1.38 6.79
CA VAL A 60 6.60 2.57 5.93
C VAL A 60 5.75 3.72 6.47
N ARG A 61 6.41 4.63 7.17
CA ARG A 61 5.81 5.87 7.64
C ARG A 61 6.17 6.95 6.63
N PRO A 62 5.18 7.70 6.08
CA PRO A 62 5.49 8.88 5.31
C PRO A 62 6.31 9.82 6.19
N THR A 63 7.54 10.10 5.74
CA THR A 63 8.40 11.06 6.42
C THR A 63 8.01 12.46 5.97
N ALA A 64 8.38 13.49 6.74
CA ALA A 64 8.13 14.88 6.35
C ALA A 64 8.74 15.23 4.98
N ARG A 65 9.81 14.53 4.56
CA ARG A 65 10.42 14.67 3.23
C ARG A 65 9.53 14.17 2.11
N ASP A 66 8.81 13.07 2.32
CA ASP A 66 7.94 12.48 1.30
C ASP A 66 6.70 13.34 1.06
N THR A 67 6.22 14.02 2.11
CA THR A 67 5.15 15.02 2.00
C THR A 67 5.65 16.23 1.20
N ALA A 68 6.83 16.76 1.54
CA ALA A 68 7.42 17.92 0.87
C ALA A 68 7.76 17.67 -0.62
N GLN A 69 8.22 16.48 -0.98
CA GLN A 69 8.50 16.11 -2.38
C GLN A 69 7.23 15.99 -3.25
N ARG A 70 6.05 15.86 -2.64
CA ARG A 70 4.76 15.76 -3.35
C ARG A 70 4.09 17.11 -3.58
N GLU A 71 4.46 18.13 -2.81
CA GLU A 71 3.98 19.52 -2.99
C GLU A 71 4.84 20.31 -3.99
N ALA A 72 6.04 19.81 -4.33
CA ALA A 72 7.00 20.49 -5.20
C ALA A 72 6.98 20.02 -6.68
N ALA A 73 6.03 19.15 -7.07
CA ALA A 73 5.92 18.57 -8.41
C ALA A 73 4.51 18.78 -9.00
#